data_AF-A0A8S3RXQ6-F1
#
_entry.id   AF-A0A8S3RXQ6-F1
#
_cell.length_a   1.000
_cell.length_b   1.000
_cell.length_c   1.000
_cell.angle_alpha   90.00
_cell.angle_beta   90.00
_cell.angle_gamma   90.00
#
_symmetry.space_group_name_H-M   'P 1'
#
loop_
_entity.id
_entity.type
_entity.pdbx_description
1 polymer ?
#
loop_
_entity_poly.entity_id
_entity_poly.type
_entity_poly.pdbx_seq_one_letter_code
_entity_poly.pdbx_strand_id
1 'polypeptide(L)'
;MAMAQTSTQICHMCAESSGVLYCYECQHALCTICRELHDMIPATSEHTITTTSTIDLAVVGQKSQCSQHDKEFLFFCVNCNEFICSKCVISTHKNHSFSGITETVSEERDKAKLQITDLRAKIEPLPKIMDKMRCHIDHLQVASKKCHDTINYVRNDLDAYIGTRTKIRITEIDDNETLEQQRYQSFMNDSKHILKKYTQVISELENLLSEKHDITFHSCYGVTNIEIQNLVDVPTEPSLTQVPFVENKMLYREIIAHMESKVEDSLCQSCTNHQDKIDELLKEKEKLEIRFERSSTQMTRKDEEIRSLTLEIDGLKNKLKDVDAKQVQHVEETCDETDNQESTSSDDEADSQESASSE
;
A
#
# COMPACT_ATOMS: atom_id res chain seq x y z
N MET A 1 -9.65 -16.68 26.12
CA MET A 1 -11.04 -17.19 26.08
C MET A 1 -11.33 -17.80 27.45
N ALA A 2 -12.09 -17.10 28.31
CA ALA A 2 -12.60 -17.70 29.54
C ALA A 2 -13.91 -18.41 29.19
N MET A 3 -14.04 -19.69 29.57
CA MET A 3 -15.26 -20.45 29.30
C MET A 3 -16.32 -20.12 30.34
N ALA A 4 -17.40 -19.45 29.92
CA ALA A 4 -18.59 -19.32 30.73
C ALA A 4 -19.21 -20.72 30.91
N GLN A 5 -19.32 -21.16 32.17
CA GLN A 5 -19.96 -22.44 32.48
C GLN A 5 -21.48 -22.29 32.35
N THR A 6 -22.01 -22.57 31.17
CA THR A 6 -23.45 -22.55 30.91
C THR A 6 -24.13 -23.74 31.59
N SER A 7 -24.59 -23.54 32.83
CA SER A 7 -25.59 -24.44 33.42
C SER A 7 -26.88 -24.34 32.61
N THR A 8 -27.17 -25.36 31.80
CA THR A 8 -28.37 -25.41 30.95
C THR A 8 -29.61 -25.59 31.81
N GLN A 9 -30.19 -24.48 32.26
CA GLN A 9 -31.44 -24.50 33.01
C GLN A 9 -32.60 -24.94 32.12
N ILE A 10 -33.52 -25.70 32.70
CA ILE A 10 -34.77 -26.12 32.07
C ILE A 10 -35.84 -25.05 32.37
N CYS A 11 -36.74 -24.80 31.42
CA CYS A 11 -37.86 -23.89 31.59
C CYS A 11 -38.77 -24.35 32.74
N HIS A 12 -38.93 -23.51 33.76
CA HIS A 12 -39.70 -23.85 34.95
C HIS A 12 -41.20 -24.09 34.68
N MET A 13 -41.75 -23.46 33.63
CA MET A 13 -43.19 -23.52 33.32
C MET A 13 -43.61 -24.73 32.50
N CYS A 14 -42.76 -25.23 31.58
CA CYS A 14 -43.09 -26.40 30.76
C CYS A 14 -42.25 -27.65 31.06
N ALA A 15 -41.13 -27.52 31.77
CA ALA A 15 -40.16 -28.59 32.05
C ALA A 15 -39.53 -29.31 30.81
N GLU A 16 -39.96 -28.96 29.58
CA GLU A 16 -39.54 -29.62 28.33
C GLU A 16 -38.47 -28.85 27.55
N SER A 17 -38.49 -27.51 27.61
CA SER A 17 -37.64 -26.63 26.80
C SER A 17 -36.51 -26.00 27.61
N SER A 18 -35.41 -25.61 26.97
CA SER A 18 -34.33 -24.86 27.62
C SER A 18 -34.79 -23.47 28.09
N GLY A 19 -34.46 -23.13 29.33
CA GLY A 19 -34.65 -21.82 29.93
C GLY A 19 -33.61 -20.81 29.46
N VAL A 20 -33.82 -20.24 28.28
CA VAL A 20 -32.94 -19.23 27.65
C VAL A 20 -33.15 -17.80 28.20
N LEU A 21 -34.22 -17.61 28.97
CA LEU A 21 -34.61 -16.34 29.60
C LEU A 21 -34.76 -16.55 31.10
N TYR A 22 -34.64 -15.48 31.89
CA TYR A 22 -34.81 -15.52 33.35
C TYR A 22 -35.56 -14.28 33.83
N CYS A 23 -36.62 -14.50 34.61
CA CYS A 23 -37.38 -13.46 35.29
C CYS A 23 -36.81 -13.25 36.70
N TYR A 24 -36.46 -12.00 37.04
CA TYR A 24 -35.85 -11.68 38.34
C TYR A 24 -36.84 -11.81 39.50
N GLU A 25 -38.09 -11.42 39.30
CA GLU A 25 -39.14 -11.35 40.30
C GLU A 25 -39.69 -12.75 40.63
N CYS A 26 -39.94 -13.57 39.59
CA CYS A 26 -40.34 -14.97 39.75
C CYS A 26 -39.16 -15.91 40.07
N GLN A 27 -37.91 -15.48 39.88
CA GLN A 27 -36.69 -16.31 39.99
C GLN A 27 -36.72 -17.59 39.13
N HIS A 28 -37.43 -17.53 37.99
CA HIS A 28 -37.67 -18.67 37.13
C HIS A 28 -37.00 -18.50 35.76
N ALA A 29 -36.35 -19.58 35.30
CA ALA A 29 -35.90 -19.69 33.93
C ALA A 29 -37.09 -20.04 33.01
N LEU A 30 -37.21 -19.34 31.88
CA LEU A 30 -38.31 -19.46 30.91
C LEU A 30 -37.76 -19.74 29.52
N CYS A 31 -38.47 -20.55 28.72
CA CYS A 31 -38.29 -20.57 27.27
C CYS A 31 -39.03 -19.38 26.64
N THR A 32 -38.80 -19.12 25.35
CA THR A 32 -39.44 -18.00 24.63
C THR A 32 -40.97 -18.04 24.68
N ILE A 33 -41.57 -19.22 24.47
CA ILE A 33 -43.03 -19.42 24.51
C ILE A 33 -43.59 -19.17 25.91
N CYS A 34 -42.94 -19.69 26.95
CA CYS A 34 -43.36 -19.47 28.33
C CYS A 34 -43.14 -18.02 28.78
N ARG A 35 -42.18 -17.29 28.21
CA ARG A 35 -42.09 -15.84 28.39
C ARG A 35 -43.32 -15.13 27.79
N GLU A 36 -43.72 -15.44 26.56
CA GLU A 36 -44.87 -14.77 25.92
C GLU A 36 -46.15 -14.96 26.76
N LEU A 37 -46.36 -16.16 27.29
CA LEU A 37 -47.48 -16.44 28.21
C LEU A 37 -47.34 -15.71 29.56
N HIS A 38 -46.13 -15.56 30.07
CA HIS A 38 -45.82 -14.83 31.31
C HIS A 38 -46.03 -13.31 31.15
N ASP A 39 -45.67 -12.73 30.00
CA ASP A 39 -45.87 -11.31 29.69
C ASP A 39 -47.38 -10.99 29.49
N MET A 40 -48.19 -11.97 29.06
CA MET A 40 -49.64 -11.85 28.87
C MET A 40 -50.48 -11.96 30.15
N ILE A 41 -49.90 -12.37 31.28
CA ILE A 41 -50.58 -12.44 32.58
C ILE A 41 -50.44 -11.08 33.28
N PRO A 42 -51.53 -10.36 33.62
CA PRO A 42 -51.45 -9.01 34.19
C PRO A 42 -50.70 -8.88 35.53
N ALA A 43 -50.48 -9.99 36.23
CA ALA A 43 -49.70 -10.03 37.47
C ALA A 43 -48.17 -10.13 37.25
N THR A 44 -47.74 -10.45 36.02
CA THR A 44 -46.32 -10.70 35.68
C THR A 44 -45.87 -9.95 34.43
N SER A 45 -46.74 -9.12 33.83
CA SER A 45 -46.49 -8.34 32.61
C SER A 45 -45.45 -7.22 32.77
N GLU A 46 -45.18 -6.77 34.00
CA GLU A 46 -44.17 -5.73 34.31
C GLU A 46 -42.86 -6.32 34.86
N HIS A 47 -42.71 -7.64 34.88
CA HIS A 47 -41.52 -8.30 35.39
C HIS A 47 -40.30 -8.11 34.49
N THR A 48 -39.12 -7.97 35.11
CA THR A 48 -37.84 -7.82 34.43
C THR A 48 -37.35 -9.18 33.96
N ILE A 49 -37.15 -9.33 32.64
CA ILE A 49 -36.65 -10.56 32.04
C ILE A 49 -35.35 -10.30 31.27
N THR A 50 -34.32 -11.13 31.50
CA THR A 50 -33.06 -11.11 30.74
C THR A 50 -32.72 -12.47 30.13
N THR A 51 -31.68 -12.53 29.30
CA THR A 51 -31.17 -13.79 28.72
C THR A 51 -30.17 -14.48 29.63
N THR A 52 -30.34 -15.79 29.85
CA THR A 52 -29.52 -16.58 30.79
C THR A 52 -28.06 -16.73 30.36
N SER A 53 -27.72 -16.42 29.11
CA SER A 53 -26.35 -16.39 28.60
C SER A 53 -25.57 -15.12 28.98
N THR A 54 -26.23 -14.08 29.50
CA THR A 54 -25.62 -12.78 29.84
C THR A 54 -25.43 -12.55 31.33
N ILE A 55 -25.94 -13.45 32.17
CA ILE A 55 -25.89 -13.38 33.63
C ILE A 55 -25.42 -14.70 34.21
N ASP A 56 -24.70 -14.65 35.33
CA ASP A 56 -24.46 -15.84 36.15
C ASP A 56 -25.67 -16.06 37.07
N LEU A 57 -26.42 -17.13 36.80
CA LEU A 57 -27.60 -17.48 37.58
C LEU A 57 -27.28 -17.87 39.03
N ALA A 58 -26.04 -18.28 39.34
CA ALA A 58 -25.60 -18.49 40.72
C ALA A 58 -25.49 -17.17 41.50
N VAL A 59 -25.18 -16.07 40.81
CA VAL A 59 -25.15 -14.71 41.38
C VAL A 59 -26.56 -14.12 41.44
N VAL A 60 -27.40 -14.38 40.45
CA VAL A 60 -28.78 -13.85 40.41
C VAL A 60 -29.73 -14.60 41.37
N GLY A 61 -29.47 -15.88 41.65
CA GLY A 61 -30.14 -16.63 42.72
C GLY A 61 -29.63 -16.30 44.13
N GLN A 62 -28.62 -15.44 44.26
CA GLN A 62 -28.14 -14.97 45.55
C GLN A 62 -29.16 -13.96 46.10
N LYS A 63 -29.82 -14.33 47.21
CA LYS A 63 -30.95 -13.58 47.80
C LYS A 63 -30.73 -12.07 47.78
N SER A 64 -31.75 -11.29 47.42
CA SER A 64 -31.81 -9.83 47.63
C SER A 64 -31.77 -9.41 49.12
N GLN A 65 -31.60 -10.36 50.02
CA GLN A 65 -31.70 -10.25 51.47
C GLN A 65 -30.48 -10.87 52.16
N CYS A 66 -29.98 -10.18 53.17
CA CYS A 66 -28.88 -10.59 54.02
C CYS A 66 -29.15 -11.92 54.73
N SER A 67 -28.29 -12.91 54.47
CA SER A 67 -28.33 -14.27 55.02
C SER A 67 -28.32 -14.35 56.55
N GLN A 68 -27.73 -13.37 57.24
CA GLN A 68 -27.66 -13.32 58.71
C GLN A 68 -28.90 -12.70 59.37
N HIS A 69 -29.68 -11.92 58.62
CA HIS A 69 -30.64 -10.97 59.18
C HIS A 69 -32.03 -10.99 58.55
N ASP A 70 -32.20 -11.74 57.46
CA ASP A 70 -33.44 -11.87 56.66
C ASP A 70 -34.05 -10.49 56.32
N LYS A 71 -33.17 -9.58 55.88
CA LYS A 71 -33.47 -8.19 55.53
C LYS A 71 -32.79 -7.81 54.24
N GLU A 72 -33.49 -7.05 53.41
CA GLU A 72 -32.98 -6.56 52.12
C GLU A 72 -31.62 -5.88 52.23
N PHE A 73 -30.79 -6.11 51.22
CA PHE A 73 -29.55 -5.37 51.02
C PHE A 73 -29.88 -3.94 50.60
N LEU A 74 -29.30 -2.96 51.30
CA LEU A 74 -29.55 -1.53 51.06
C LEU A 74 -28.26 -0.72 50.87
N PHE A 75 -27.14 -1.23 51.39
CA PHE A 75 -25.84 -0.57 51.34
C PHE A 75 -24.78 -1.52 50.79
N PHE A 76 -23.71 -0.94 50.22
CA PHE A 76 -22.50 -1.65 49.84
C PHE A 76 -21.37 -1.27 50.80
N CYS A 77 -20.68 -2.25 51.39
CA CYS A 77 -19.57 -1.99 52.30
C CYS A 77 -18.26 -1.94 51.53
N VAL A 78 -17.68 -0.73 51.39
CA VAL A 78 -16.46 -0.50 50.61
C VAL A 78 -15.26 -1.26 51.16
N ASN A 79 -15.15 -1.39 52.49
CA ASN A 79 -14.06 -2.12 53.14
C ASN A 79 -14.14 -3.64 52.98
N CYS A 80 -15.34 -4.20 52.81
CA CYS A 80 -15.56 -5.65 52.68
C CYS A 80 -15.80 -6.08 51.24
N ASN A 81 -16.13 -5.16 50.33
CA ASN A 81 -16.55 -5.43 48.96
C ASN A 81 -17.80 -6.34 48.88
N GLU A 82 -18.78 -6.09 49.76
CA GLU A 82 -19.99 -6.92 49.93
C GLU A 82 -21.25 -6.07 50.15
N PHE A 83 -22.41 -6.58 49.74
CA PHE A 83 -23.72 -5.99 50.04
C PHE A 83 -24.12 -6.26 51.49
N ILE A 84 -24.70 -5.25 52.15
CA ILE A 84 -25.08 -5.31 53.56
C ILE A 84 -26.47 -4.71 53.83
N CYS A 85 -27.17 -5.21 54.85
CA CYS A 85 -28.47 -4.70 55.27
C CYS A 85 -28.33 -3.71 56.45
N SER A 86 -29.42 -3.03 56.81
CA SER A 86 -29.46 -2.07 57.94
C SER A 86 -29.02 -2.64 59.29
N LYS A 87 -29.16 -3.95 59.54
CA LYS A 87 -28.64 -4.59 60.78
C LYS A 87 -27.13 -4.82 60.73
N CYS A 88 -26.56 -5.20 59.57
CA CYS A 88 -25.12 -5.38 59.37
C CYS A 88 -24.34 -4.10 59.66
N VAL A 89 -24.86 -2.95 59.23
CA VAL A 89 -24.27 -1.62 59.49
C VAL A 89 -24.05 -1.38 60.99
N ILE A 90 -25.00 -1.76 61.85
CA ILE A 90 -24.95 -1.47 63.29
C ILE A 90 -24.19 -2.56 64.06
N SER A 91 -24.11 -3.77 63.52
CA SER A 91 -23.44 -4.93 64.13
C SER A 91 -22.03 -5.14 63.58
N THR A 92 -21.87 -5.89 62.49
CA THR A 92 -20.58 -6.37 61.98
C THR A 92 -19.78 -5.32 61.22
N HIS A 93 -20.40 -4.28 60.66
CA HIS A 93 -19.74 -3.26 59.83
C HIS A 93 -19.73 -1.86 60.49
N LYS A 94 -19.89 -1.80 61.83
CA LYS A 94 -20.09 -0.55 62.61
C LYS A 94 -19.06 0.56 62.36
N ASN A 95 -17.83 0.21 62.00
CA ASN A 95 -16.73 1.14 61.77
C ASN A 95 -16.23 1.13 60.31
N HIS A 96 -16.99 0.57 59.37
CA HIS A 96 -16.63 0.53 57.95
C HIS A 96 -17.35 1.63 57.17
N SER A 97 -16.73 2.07 56.08
CA SER A 97 -17.38 2.91 55.08
C SER A 97 -18.37 2.09 54.26
N PHE A 98 -19.56 2.66 54.05
CA PHE A 98 -20.59 2.08 53.20
C PHE A 98 -21.33 3.19 52.44
N SER A 99 -21.83 2.84 51.26
CA SER A 99 -22.57 3.71 50.33
C SER A 99 -23.93 3.10 50.00
N GLY A 100 -24.86 3.88 49.47
CA GLY A 100 -26.13 3.33 48.97
C GLY A 100 -25.88 2.39 47.78
N ILE A 101 -26.63 1.29 47.65
CA ILE A 101 -26.47 0.39 46.48
C ILE A 101 -26.77 1.13 45.18
N THR A 102 -27.81 1.95 45.16
CA THR A 102 -28.21 2.76 44.00
C THR A 102 -27.13 3.76 43.57
N GLU A 103 -26.50 4.42 44.55
CA GLU A 103 -25.38 5.35 44.36
C GLU A 103 -24.14 4.63 43.82
N THR A 104 -23.70 3.56 44.51
CA THR A 104 -22.55 2.73 44.12
C THR A 104 -22.69 2.20 42.69
N VAL A 105 -23.86 1.63 42.36
CA VAL A 105 -24.16 1.11 41.01
C VAL A 105 -24.24 2.24 39.97
N SER A 106 -24.63 3.46 40.35
CA SER A 106 -24.59 4.63 39.45
C SER A 106 -23.15 5.02 39.13
N GLU A 107 -22.28 5.15 40.14
CA GLU A 107 -20.86 5.44 39.97
C GLU A 107 -20.13 4.38 39.13
N GLU A 108 -20.39 3.10 39.37
CA GLU A 108 -19.84 2.00 38.58
C GLU A 108 -20.32 2.05 37.12
N ARG A 109 -21.60 2.36 36.88
CA ARG A 109 -22.13 2.54 35.52
C ARG A 109 -21.49 3.72 34.81
N ASP A 110 -21.26 4.83 35.48
CA ASP A 110 -20.62 6.01 34.89
C ASP A 110 -19.12 5.77 34.62
N LYS A 111 -18.42 5.10 35.53
CA LYS A 111 -17.06 4.59 35.30
C LYS A 111 -17.00 3.65 34.10
N ALA A 112 -17.97 2.75 33.94
CA ALA A 112 -18.05 1.86 32.79
C ALA A 112 -18.28 2.63 31.46
N LYS A 113 -19.13 3.69 31.45
CA LYS A 113 -19.30 4.57 30.28
C LYS A 113 -18.00 5.29 29.90
N LEU A 114 -17.25 5.78 30.88
CA LEU A 114 -15.94 6.41 30.67
C LEU A 114 -14.93 5.41 30.11
N GLN A 115 -14.85 4.20 30.68
CA GLN A 115 -13.99 3.12 30.17
C GLN A 115 -14.34 2.70 28.74
N ILE A 116 -15.63 2.58 28.40
CA ILE A 116 -16.08 2.32 27.03
C ILE A 116 -15.61 3.42 26.07
N THR A 117 -15.62 4.68 26.52
CA THR A 117 -15.19 5.83 25.71
C THR A 117 -13.68 5.82 25.46
N ASP A 118 -12.88 5.56 26.49
CA ASP A 118 -11.41 5.38 26.38
C ASP A 118 -11.04 4.19 25.48
N LEU A 119 -11.70 3.04 25.65
CA LEU A 119 -11.49 1.86 24.80
C LEU A 119 -11.86 2.11 23.34
N ARG A 120 -12.95 2.85 23.07
CA ARG A 120 -13.32 3.27 21.71
C ARG A 120 -12.26 4.17 21.08
N ALA A 121 -11.74 5.15 21.83
CA ALA A 121 -10.66 6.02 21.36
C ALA A 121 -9.37 5.25 21.04
N LYS A 122 -9.03 4.23 21.85
CA LYS A 122 -7.88 3.33 21.60
C LYS A 122 -8.05 2.42 20.38
N ILE A 123 -9.28 2.06 20.03
CA ILE A 123 -9.58 1.18 18.88
C ILE A 123 -9.71 1.97 17.55
N GLU A 124 -10.16 3.23 17.58
CA GLU A 124 -10.33 4.10 16.40
C GLU A 124 -9.17 4.11 15.40
N PRO A 125 -7.88 4.24 15.81
CA PRO A 125 -6.78 4.30 14.85
C PRO A 125 -6.37 2.92 14.29
N LEU A 126 -6.77 1.81 14.92
CA LEU A 126 -6.28 0.48 14.56
C LEU A 126 -6.62 0.05 13.11
N PRO A 127 -7.84 0.28 12.56
CA PRO A 127 -8.13 0.03 11.15
C PRO A 127 -7.19 0.77 10.20
N LYS A 128 -6.95 2.07 10.45
CA LYS A 128 -6.04 2.90 9.62
C LYS A 128 -4.59 2.40 9.67
N ILE A 129 -4.16 1.85 10.82
CA ILE A 129 -2.85 1.23 10.97
C ILE A 129 -2.79 -0.09 10.18
N MET A 130 -3.82 -0.94 10.28
CA MET A 130 -3.90 -2.19 9.51
C MET A 130 -3.93 -1.95 8.00
N ASP A 131 -4.65 -0.93 7.53
CA ASP A 131 -4.68 -0.54 6.11
C ASP A 131 -3.31 -0.07 5.60
N LYS A 132 -2.58 0.73 6.39
CA LYS A 132 -1.19 1.08 6.08
C LYS A 132 -0.28 -0.15 6.03
N MET A 133 -0.44 -1.08 6.97
CA MET A 133 0.36 -2.31 7.02
C MET A 133 0.06 -3.23 5.83
N ARG A 134 -1.19 -3.34 5.40
CA ARG A 134 -1.60 -4.02 4.16
C ARG A 134 -0.95 -3.37 2.94
N CYS A 135 -1.02 -2.04 2.81
CA CYS A 135 -0.36 -1.31 1.74
C CYS A 135 1.18 -1.55 1.72
N HIS A 136 1.83 -1.63 2.89
CA HIS A 136 3.24 -2.00 2.97
C HIS A 136 3.53 -3.44 2.50
N ILE A 137 2.67 -4.40 2.85
CA ILE A 137 2.77 -5.80 2.38
C ILE A 137 2.60 -5.86 0.86
N ASP A 138 1.57 -5.19 0.31
CA ASP A 138 1.30 -5.16 -1.13
C ASP A 138 2.47 -4.51 -1.89
N HIS A 139 3.02 -3.39 -1.38
CA HIS A 139 4.18 -2.73 -1.96
C HIS A 139 5.44 -3.62 -1.94
N LEU A 140 5.69 -4.35 -0.84
CA LEU A 140 6.79 -5.31 -0.76
C LEU A 140 6.62 -6.47 -1.76
N GLN A 141 5.41 -6.99 -1.93
CA GLN A 141 5.11 -8.03 -2.92
C GLN A 141 5.34 -7.53 -4.36
N VAL A 142 4.86 -6.34 -4.69
CA VAL A 142 5.07 -5.72 -6.02
C VAL A 142 6.56 -5.45 -6.28
N ALA A 143 7.29 -4.91 -5.30
CA ALA A 143 8.73 -4.66 -5.41
C ALA A 143 9.53 -5.97 -5.57
N SER A 144 9.19 -7.00 -4.78
CA SER A 144 9.79 -8.34 -4.89
C SER A 144 9.52 -8.97 -6.25
N LYS A 145 8.27 -8.92 -6.74
CA LYS A 145 7.92 -9.43 -8.07
C LYS A 145 8.71 -8.70 -9.17
N LYS A 146 8.77 -7.37 -9.13
CA LYS A 146 9.55 -6.57 -10.10
C LYS A 146 11.03 -6.98 -10.11
N CYS A 147 11.62 -7.25 -8.95
CA CYS A 147 13.00 -7.74 -8.85
C CYS A 147 13.16 -9.13 -9.50
N HIS A 148 12.26 -10.08 -9.21
CA HIS A 148 12.25 -11.39 -9.87
C HIS A 148 12.09 -11.28 -11.38
N ASP A 149 11.18 -10.43 -11.87
CA ASP A 149 10.93 -10.22 -13.29
C ASP A 149 12.19 -9.66 -14.00
N THR A 150 12.91 -8.72 -13.36
CA THR A 150 14.21 -8.21 -13.87
C THR A 150 15.28 -9.30 -13.92
N ILE A 151 15.43 -10.13 -12.87
CA ILE A 151 16.41 -11.22 -12.83
C ILE A 151 16.11 -12.25 -13.93
N ASN A 152 14.84 -12.63 -14.07
CA ASN A 152 14.39 -13.58 -15.10
C ASN A 152 14.58 -13.01 -16.51
N TYR A 153 14.34 -11.72 -16.73
CA TYR A 153 14.58 -11.04 -18.01
C TYR A 153 16.07 -11.14 -18.43
N VAL A 154 16.99 -10.75 -17.54
CA VAL A 154 18.44 -10.79 -17.84
C VAL A 154 18.90 -12.22 -18.13
N ARG A 155 18.47 -13.21 -17.33
CA ARG A 155 18.79 -14.63 -17.60
C ARG A 155 18.29 -15.05 -18.99
N ASN A 156 17.02 -14.81 -19.29
CA ASN A 156 16.41 -15.27 -20.54
C ASN A 156 17.01 -14.57 -21.78
N ASP A 157 17.42 -13.30 -21.68
CA ASP A 157 18.12 -12.58 -22.76
C ASP A 157 19.49 -13.20 -23.06
N LEU A 158 20.26 -13.52 -22.01
CA LEU A 158 21.56 -14.18 -22.14
C LEU A 158 21.44 -15.61 -22.66
N ASP A 159 20.50 -16.39 -22.15
CA ASP A 159 20.22 -17.76 -22.63
C ASP A 159 19.86 -17.75 -24.13
N ALA A 160 19.01 -16.81 -24.56
CA ALA A 160 18.62 -16.64 -25.96
C ALA A 160 19.80 -16.21 -26.85
N TYR A 161 20.63 -15.26 -26.39
CA TYR A 161 21.83 -14.84 -27.09
C TYR A 161 22.83 -15.99 -27.25
N ILE A 162 23.21 -16.64 -26.15
CA ILE A 162 24.17 -17.76 -26.12
C ILE A 162 23.67 -18.91 -26.99
N GLY A 163 22.40 -19.30 -26.87
CA GLY A 163 21.80 -20.36 -27.69
C GLY A 163 21.84 -20.04 -29.19
N THR A 164 21.54 -18.79 -29.56
CA THR A 164 21.60 -18.34 -30.96
C THR A 164 23.03 -18.32 -31.50
N ARG A 165 23.99 -17.76 -30.75
CA ARG A 165 25.42 -17.73 -31.14
C ARG A 165 26.01 -19.13 -31.26
N THR A 166 25.71 -20.01 -30.30
CA THR A 166 26.15 -21.42 -30.30
C THR A 166 25.63 -22.14 -31.55
N LYS A 167 24.34 -21.99 -31.87
CA LYS A 167 23.76 -22.59 -33.08
C LYS A 167 24.46 -22.12 -34.36
N ILE A 168 24.68 -20.81 -34.50
CA ILE A 168 25.39 -20.24 -35.66
C ILE A 168 26.79 -20.84 -35.79
N ARG A 169 27.59 -20.83 -34.71
CA ARG A 169 28.97 -21.31 -34.73
C ARG A 169 29.09 -22.81 -35.02
N ILE A 170 28.15 -23.62 -34.53
CA ILE A 170 28.10 -25.06 -34.84
C ILE A 170 27.77 -25.28 -36.32
N THR A 171 26.71 -24.63 -36.85
CA THR A 171 26.34 -24.76 -38.27
C THR A 171 27.46 -24.28 -39.21
N GLU A 172 28.17 -23.20 -38.89
CA GLU A 172 29.35 -22.75 -39.65
C GLU A 172 30.48 -23.79 -39.73
N ILE A 173 30.62 -24.65 -38.70
CA ILE A 173 31.59 -25.75 -38.66
C ILE A 173 31.07 -26.96 -39.43
N ASP A 174 29.83 -27.39 -39.16
CA ASP A 174 29.19 -28.55 -39.80
C ASP A 174 29.08 -28.38 -41.32
N ASP A 175 28.74 -27.18 -41.81
CA ASP A 175 28.65 -26.86 -43.23
C ASP A 175 30.03 -26.94 -43.92
N ASN A 176 31.09 -26.52 -43.21
CA ASN A 176 32.47 -26.56 -43.72
C ASN A 176 33.02 -28.00 -43.77
N GLU A 177 32.79 -28.78 -42.71
CA GLU A 177 33.10 -30.22 -42.70
C GLU A 177 32.39 -30.93 -43.88
N THR A 178 31.10 -30.65 -44.06
CA THR A 178 30.29 -31.23 -45.14
C THR A 178 30.85 -30.86 -46.53
N LEU A 179 31.23 -29.59 -46.73
CA LEU A 179 31.77 -29.11 -48.01
C LEU A 179 33.12 -29.75 -48.36
N GLU A 180 34.06 -29.77 -47.42
CA GLU A 180 35.37 -30.40 -47.64
C GLU A 180 35.26 -31.92 -47.77
N GLN A 181 34.35 -32.56 -47.02
CA GLN A 181 34.07 -34.00 -47.20
C GLN A 181 33.55 -34.31 -48.61
N GLN A 182 32.63 -33.51 -49.15
CA GLN A 182 32.15 -33.65 -50.53
C GLN A 182 33.27 -33.45 -51.56
N ARG A 183 34.13 -32.45 -51.35
CA ARG A 183 35.31 -32.16 -52.20
C ARG A 183 36.27 -33.36 -52.24
N TYR A 184 36.61 -33.94 -51.09
CA TYR A 184 37.46 -35.13 -51.03
C TYR A 184 36.79 -36.38 -51.63
N GLN A 185 35.46 -36.55 -51.44
CA GLN A 185 34.72 -37.64 -52.06
C GLN A 185 34.69 -37.55 -53.59
N SER A 186 34.51 -36.35 -54.17
CA SER A 186 34.57 -36.15 -55.62
C SER A 186 35.94 -36.53 -56.16
N PHE A 187 37.01 -35.97 -55.59
CA PHE A 187 38.39 -36.26 -55.98
C PHE A 187 38.72 -37.77 -55.91
N MET A 188 38.25 -38.46 -54.87
CA MET A 188 38.41 -39.91 -54.72
C MET A 188 37.64 -40.71 -55.78
N ASN A 189 36.47 -40.25 -56.23
CA ASN A 189 35.70 -40.91 -57.28
C ASN A 189 36.33 -40.70 -58.66
N ASP A 190 36.78 -39.48 -58.95
CA ASP A 190 37.50 -39.15 -60.19
C ASP A 190 38.81 -39.95 -60.29
N SER A 191 39.58 -40.00 -59.21
CA SER A 191 40.82 -40.78 -59.11
C SER A 191 40.59 -42.29 -59.30
N LYS A 192 39.51 -42.86 -58.74
CA LYS A 192 39.13 -44.27 -58.98
C LYS A 192 38.78 -44.53 -60.45
N HIS A 193 38.09 -43.60 -61.11
CA HIS A 193 37.72 -43.73 -62.52
C HIS A 193 38.96 -43.66 -63.43
N ILE A 194 39.90 -42.76 -63.14
CA ILE A 194 41.19 -42.67 -63.83
C ILE A 194 42.00 -43.96 -63.61
N LEU A 195 42.15 -44.40 -62.36
CA LEU A 195 42.84 -45.66 -62.02
C LEU A 195 42.27 -46.86 -62.78
N LYS A 196 40.94 -46.95 -62.90
CA LYS A 196 40.28 -48.03 -63.66
C LYS A 196 40.66 -47.99 -65.15
N LYS A 197 40.70 -46.81 -65.78
CA LYS A 197 41.13 -46.66 -67.18
C LYS A 197 42.59 -47.06 -67.39
N TYR A 198 43.50 -46.55 -66.56
CA TYR A 198 44.93 -46.94 -66.64
C TYR A 198 45.11 -48.45 -66.45
N THR A 199 44.42 -49.06 -65.47
CA THR A 199 44.47 -50.51 -65.23
C THR A 199 43.96 -51.31 -66.42
N GLN A 200 42.88 -50.85 -67.08
CA GLN A 200 42.36 -51.49 -68.28
C GLN A 200 43.38 -51.44 -69.43
N VAL A 201 43.90 -50.26 -69.76
CA VAL A 201 44.88 -50.09 -70.85
C VAL A 201 46.17 -50.90 -70.60
N ILE A 202 46.64 -50.96 -69.35
CA ILE A 202 47.76 -51.82 -68.96
C ILE A 202 47.45 -53.30 -69.24
N SER A 203 46.27 -53.79 -68.81
CA SER A 203 45.89 -55.19 -69.06
C SER A 203 45.71 -55.50 -70.56
N GLU A 204 45.19 -54.56 -71.35
CA GLU A 204 45.10 -54.70 -72.80
C GLU A 204 46.48 -54.79 -73.45
N LEU A 205 47.45 -53.96 -73.03
CA LEU A 205 48.85 -54.04 -73.48
C LEU A 205 49.52 -55.35 -73.06
N GLU A 206 49.35 -55.80 -71.82
CA GLU A 206 49.87 -57.08 -71.32
C GLU A 206 49.34 -58.26 -72.13
N ASN A 207 48.04 -58.26 -72.44
CA ASN A 207 47.44 -59.27 -73.32
C ASN A 207 48.01 -59.16 -74.75
N LEU A 208 48.17 -57.95 -75.28
CA LEU A 208 48.69 -57.75 -76.64
C LEU A 208 50.14 -58.22 -76.80
N LEU A 209 50.97 -58.07 -75.75
CA LEU A 209 52.34 -58.60 -75.72
C LEU A 209 52.42 -60.14 -75.76
N SER A 210 51.29 -60.85 -75.60
CA SER A 210 51.20 -62.31 -75.77
C SER A 210 50.83 -62.75 -77.20
N GLU A 211 50.40 -61.83 -78.06
CA GLU A 211 50.11 -62.09 -79.48
C GLU A 211 51.41 -62.41 -80.24
N LYS A 212 51.34 -63.39 -81.15
CA LYS A 212 52.48 -63.91 -81.92
C LYS A 212 52.44 -63.53 -83.39
N HIS A 213 51.33 -62.97 -83.88
CA HIS A 213 51.18 -62.55 -85.26
C HIS A 213 51.42 -61.04 -85.43
N ASP A 214 52.60 -60.68 -85.94
CA ASP A 214 53.12 -59.31 -86.02
C ASP A 214 52.14 -58.28 -86.61
N ILE A 215 51.39 -58.65 -87.65
CA ILE A 215 50.42 -57.77 -88.32
C ILE A 215 49.23 -57.48 -87.40
N THR A 216 48.76 -58.49 -86.66
CA THR A 216 47.67 -58.34 -85.68
C THR A 216 48.13 -57.46 -84.53
N PHE A 217 49.31 -57.73 -83.99
CA PHE A 217 49.94 -56.90 -82.96
C PHE A 217 50.05 -55.44 -83.41
N HIS A 218 50.63 -55.17 -84.58
CA HIS A 218 50.81 -53.80 -85.08
C HIS A 218 49.47 -53.06 -85.24
N SER A 219 48.46 -53.72 -85.81
CA SER A 219 47.13 -53.12 -86.01
C SER A 219 46.43 -52.81 -84.68
N CYS A 220 46.43 -53.75 -83.73
CA CYS A 220 45.78 -53.56 -82.44
C CYS A 220 46.54 -52.56 -81.56
N TYR A 221 47.89 -52.61 -81.56
CA TYR A 221 48.72 -51.63 -80.86
C TYR A 221 48.48 -50.22 -81.37
N GLY A 222 48.26 -50.04 -82.68
CA GLY A 222 47.88 -48.75 -83.25
C GLY A 222 46.62 -48.15 -82.62
N VAL A 223 45.62 -48.98 -82.29
CA VAL A 223 44.39 -48.56 -81.61
C VAL A 223 44.66 -48.24 -80.14
N THR A 224 45.24 -49.17 -79.37
CA THR A 224 45.54 -48.97 -77.94
C THR A 224 46.48 -47.78 -77.72
N ASN A 225 47.43 -47.55 -78.63
CA ASN A 225 48.33 -46.39 -78.55
C ASN A 225 47.60 -45.06 -78.75
N ILE A 226 46.53 -45.00 -79.56
CA ILE A 226 45.67 -43.81 -79.62
C ILE A 226 44.96 -43.61 -78.28
N GLU A 227 44.50 -44.67 -77.61
CA GLU A 227 43.88 -44.55 -76.29
C GLU A 227 44.88 -44.07 -75.22
N ILE A 228 46.13 -44.56 -75.24
CA ILE A 228 47.22 -44.08 -74.36
C ILE A 228 47.44 -42.57 -74.50
N GLN A 229 47.50 -42.06 -75.75
CA GLN A 229 47.68 -40.62 -76.00
C GLN A 229 46.47 -39.77 -75.56
N ASN A 230 45.33 -40.38 -75.27
CA ASN A 230 44.10 -39.73 -74.80
C ASN A 230 43.80 -40.01 -73.31
N LEU A 231 44.71 -40.64 -72.56
CA LEU A 231 44.57 -40.80 -71.12
C LEU A 231 44.66 -39.43 -70.43
N VAL A 232 43.83 -39.24 -69.40
CA VAL A 232 43.81 -38.01 -68.59
C VAL A 232 44.87 -38.13 -67.51
N ASP A 233 45.71 -37.10 -67.36
CA ASP A 233 46.75 -37.04 -66.34
C ASP A 233 46.24 -37.32 -64.92
N VAL A 234 47.13 -37.87 -64.08
CA VAL A 234 46.84 -38.11 -62.66
C VAL A 234 46.56 -36.76 -61.96
N PRO A 235 45.41 -36.59 -61.31
CA PRO A 235 45.01 -35.31 -60.75
C PRO A 235 45.82 -34.99 -59.47
N THR A 236 46.20 -33.73 -59.31
CA THR A 236 46.97 -33.26 -58.15
C THR A 236 46.16 -33.41 -56.86
N GLU A 237 46.78 -33.99 -55.83
CA GLU A 237 46.17 -34.17 -54.51
C GLU A 237 45.69 -32.83 -53.91
N PRO A 238 44.43 -32.72 -53.43
CA PRO A 238 43.94 -31.51 -52.79
C PRO A 238 44.59 -31.33 -51.42
N SER A 239 44.98 -30.10 -51.10
CA SER A 239 45.49 -29.73 -49.79
C SER A 239 44.51 -30.08 -48.66
N LEU A 240 45.04 -30.56 -47.52
CA LEU A 240 44.26 -30.71 -46.30
C LEU A 240 43.82 -29.34 -45.78
N THR A 241 42.52 -29.11 -45.72
CA THR A 241 41.91 -27.87 -45.21
C THR A 241 41.74 -27.99 -43.70
N GLN A 242 42.15 -26.98 -42.93
CA GLN A 242 41.90 -26.94 -41.48
C GLN A 242 40.51 -26.36 -41.20
N VAL A 243 39.72 -27.08 -40.40
CA VAL A 243 38.43 -26.58 -39.89
C VAL A 243 38.67 -25.33 -39.01
N PRO A 244 37.87 -24.26 -39.15
CA PRO A 244 38.02 -23.05 -38.34
C PRO A 244 37.90 -23.34 -36.83
N PHE A 245 39.01 -23.19 -36.10
CA PHE A 245 39.01 -23.36 -34.65
C PHE A 245 38.50 -22.10 -33.94
N VAL A 246 37.44 -22.26 -33.14
CA VAL A 246 36.87 -21.16 -32.35
C VAL A 246 37.43 -21.21 -30.93
N GLU A 247 38.30 -20.26 -30.59
CA GLU A 247 38.84 -20.17 -29.23
C GLU A 247 37.78 -19.71 -28.22
N ASN A 248 37.71 -20.37 -27.06
CA ASN A 248 36.85 -20.00 -25.92
C ASN A 248 36.95 -18.50 -25.55
N LYS A 249 38.15 -17.91 -25.65
CA LYS A 249 38.38 -16.47 -25.36
C LYS A 249 37.58 -15.53 -26.27
N MET A 250 37.27 -15.96 -27.50
CA MET A 250 36.46 -15.17 -28.44
C MET A 250 34.98 -15.27 -28.09
N LEU A 251 34.50 -16.47 -27.74
CA LEU A 251 33.12 -16.68 -27.26
C LEU A 251 32.83 -15.85 -26.01
N TYR A 252 33.75 -15.83 -25.03
CA TYR A 252 33.61 -14.96 -23.86
C TYR A 252 33.59 -13.47 -24.20
N ARG A 253 34.39 -13.00 -25.17
CA ARG A 253 34.35 -11.60 -25.63
C ARG A 253 33.04 -11.24 -26.31
N GLU A 254 32.48 -12.12 -27.14
CA GLU A 254 31.17 -11.90 -27.77
C GLU A 254 30.06 -11.73 -26.71
N ILE A 255 30.04 -12.60 -25.69
CA ILE A 255 29.08 -12.53 -24.57
C ILE A 255 29.26 -11.25 -23.74
N ILE A 256 30.51 -10.87 -23.43
CA ILE A 256 30.81 -9.63 -22.69
C ILE A 256 30.35 -8.41 -23.48
N ALA A 257 30.65 -8.32 -24.78
CA ALA A 257 30.23 -7.20 -25.62
C ALA A 257 28.69 -7.06 -25.71
N HIS A 258 27.96 -8.19 -25.73
CA HIS A 258 26.50 -8.18 -25.65
C HIS A 258 25.99 -7.66 -24.29
N MET A 259 26.62 -8.08 -23.18
CA MET A 259 26.30 -7.56 -21.84
C MET A 259 26.58 -6.05 -21.72
N GLU A 260 27.72 -5.59 -22.23
CA GLU A 260 28.12 -4.18 -22.23
C GLU A 260 27.10 -3.33 -23.01
N SER A 261 26.74 -3.73 -24.23
CA SER A 261 25.70 -3.06 -25.04
C SER A 261 24.34 -3.00 -24.34
N LYS A 262 23.90 -4.09 -23.67
CA LYS A 262 22.64 -4.11 -22.91
C LYS A 262 22.65 -3.16 -21.71
N VAL A 263 23.80 -2.97 -21.07
CA VAL A 263 23.97 -2.02 -19.96
C VAL A 263 23.95 -0.59 -20.51
N GLU A 264 24.61 -0.31 -21.62
CA GLU A 264 24.59 1.01 -22.29
C GLU A 264 23.17 1.41 -22.71
N ASP A 265 22.41 0.50 -23.35
CA ASP A 265 21.00 0.72 -23.72
C ASP A 265 20.15 1.08 -22.48
N SER A 266 20.32 0.32 -21.39
CA SER A 266 19.57 0.54 -20.14
C SER A 266 19.94 1.86 -19.46
N LEU A 267 21.20 2.29 -19.55
CA LEU A 267 21.64 3.60 -19.03
C LEU A 267 21.07 4.73 -19.87
N CYS A 268 21.12 4.60 -21.21
CA CYS A 268 20.55 5.57 -22.15
C CYS A 268 19.05 5.79 -21.88
N GLN A 269 18.28 4.70 -21.78
CA GLN A 269 16.84 4.76 -21.49
C GLN A 269 16.55 5.32 -20.08
N SER A 270 17.42 5.09 -19.10
CA SER A 270 17.29 5.72 -17.79
C SER A 270 17.50 7.24 -17.88
N CYS A 271 18.54 7.68 -18.59
CA CYS A 271 18.84 9.10 -18.77
C CYS A 271 17.72 9.87 -19.48
N THR A 272 17.14 9.30 -20.56
CA THR A 272 15.99 9.93 -21.25
C THR A 272 14.78 10.06 -20.34
N ASN A 273 14.41 8.99 -19.62
CA ASN A 273 13.28 9.02 -18.67
C ASN A 273 13.47 10.08 -17.56
N HIS A 274 14.70 10.27 -17.07
CA HIS A 274 14.98 11.32 -16.07
C HIS A 274 14.92 12.73 -16.70
N GLN A 275 15.41 12.89 -17.93
CA GLN A 275 15.33 14.17 -18.65
C GLN A 275 13.87 14.57 -18.91
N ASP A 276 13.03 13.65 -19.39
CA ASP A 276 11.59 13.88 -19.60
C ASP A 276 10.90 14.35 -18.31
N LYS A 277 11.29 13.78 -17.16
CA LYS A 277 10.74 14.18 -15.86
C LYS A 277 11.24 15.55 -15.39
N ILE A 278 12.50 15.89 -15.67
CA ILE A 278 13.04 17.24 -15.43
C ILE A 278 12.27 18.26 -16.27
N ASP A 279 12.05 17.99 -17.56
CA ASP A 279 11.32 18.88 -18.48
C ASP A 279 9.86 19.06 -18.06
N GLU A 280 9.21 18.01 -17.53
CA GLU A 280 7.86 18.11 -16.95
C GLU A 280 7.83 19.01 -15.70
N LEU A 281 8.77 18.82 -14.77
CA LEU A 281 8.89 19.61 -13.55
C LEU A 281 9.24 21.08 -13.83
N LEU A 282 10.06 21.35 -14.85
CA LEU A 282 10.35 22.72 -15.31
C LEU A 282 9.09 23.41 -15.85
N LYS A 283 8.27 22.71 -16.64
CA LYS A 283 6.97 23.22 -17.11
C LYS A 283 5.96 23.43 -15.98
N GLU A 284 6.01 22.63 -14.92
CA GLU A 284 5.16 22.84 -13.74
C GLU A 284 5.64 24.04 -12.92
N LYS A 285 6.96 24.17 -12.72
CA LYS A 285 7.59 25.32 -12.06
C LYS A 285 7.19 26.64 -12.76
N GLU A 286 7.34 26.73 -14.08
CA GLU A 286 6.99 27.92 -14.86
C GLU A 286 5.50 28.32 -14.68
N LYS A 287 4.58 27.35 -14.67
CA LYS A 287 3.15 27.59 -14.39
C LYS A 287 2.91 28.11 -12.97
N LEU A 288 3.69 27.66 -11.99
CA LEU A 288 3.60 28.14 -10.61
C LEU A 288 4.19 29.54 -10.44
N GLU A 289 5.30 29.86 -11.12
CA GLU A 289 5.89 31.21 -11.15
C GLU A 289 4.90 32.21 -11.76
N ILE A 290 4.32 31.92 -12.93
CA ILE A 290 3.28 32.76 -13.56
C ILE A 290 2.05 32.93 -12.64
N ARG A 291 1.67 31.90 -11.88
CA ARG A 291 0.56 32.01 -10.90
C ARG A 291 0.94 32.92 -9.74
N PHE A 292 2.16 32.80 -9.21
CA PHE A 292 2.67 33.60 -8.11
C PHE A 292 2.76 35.08 -8.49
N GLU A 293 3.29 35.41 -9.68
CA GLU A 293 3.36 36.79 -10.19
C GLU A 293 1.98 37.44 -10.34
N ARG A 294 0.99 36.68 -10.83
CA ARG A 294 -0.41 37.14 -10.92
C ARG A 294 -1.00 37.42 -9.53
N SER A 295 -0.78 36.53 -8.57
CA SER A 295 -1.24 36.74 -7.18
C SER A 295 -0.54 37.94 -6.52
N SER A 296 0.77 38.09 -6.72
CA SER A 296 1.55 39.25 -6.24
C SER A 296 1.00 40.56 -6.81
N THR A 297 0.77 40.62 -8.13
CA THR A 297 0.15 41.77 -8.81
C THR A 297 -1.27 42.06 -8.33
N GLN A 298 -2.01 41.05 -7.87
CA GLN A 298 -3.34 41.24 -7.29
C GLN A 298 -3.28 41.79 -5.85
N MET A 299 -2.29 41.38 -5.04
CA MET A 299 -2.08 41.94 -3.70
C MET A 299 -1.70 43.42 -3.77
N THR A 300 -0.72 43.79 -4.61
CA THR A 300 -0.29 45.20 -4.72
C THR A 300 -1.42 46.14 -5.16
N ARG A 301 -2.35 45.68 -6.00
CA ARG A 301 -3.57 46.44 -6.35
C ARG A 301 -4.50 46.64 -5.15
N LYS A 302 -4.68 45.62 -4.31
CA LYS A 302 -5.48 45.73 -3.08
C LYS A 302 -4.82 46.64 -2.05
N ASP A 303 -3.50 46.62 -1.95
CA ASP A 303 -2.76 47.53 -1.06
C ASP A 303 -2.89 49.01 -1.51
N GLU A 304 -3.01 49.27 -2.82
CA GLU A 304 -3.32 50.59 -3.36
C GLU A 304 -4.76 51.03 -3.02
N GLU A 305 -5.73 50.12 -3.19
CA GLU A 305 -7.14 50.35 -2.85
C GLU A 305 -7.34 50.63 -1.36
N ILE A 306 -6.68 49.86 -0.49
CA ILE A 306 -6.65 50.09 0.97
C ILE A 306 -6.03 51.46 1.30
N ARG A 307 -4.94 51.85 0.62
CA ARG A 307 -4.33 53.18 0.81
C ARG A 307 -5.26 54.32 0.40
N SER A 308 -5.96 54.20 -0.73
CA SER A 308 -6.97 55.18 -1.16
C SER A 308 -8.09 55.34 -0.14
N LEU A 309 -8.68 54.22 0.31
CA LEU A 309 -9.73 54.21 1.33
C LEU A 309 -9.25 54.78 2.67
N THR A 310 -7.99 54.54 3.04
CA THR A 310 -7.40 55.11 4.27
C THR A 310 -7.31 56.63 4.18
N LEU A 311 -6.86 57.18 3.04
CA LEU A 311 -6.81 58.63 2.81
C LEU A 311 -8.19 59.28 2.80
N GLU A 312 -9.20 58.61 2.22
CA GLU A 312 -10.60 59.06 2.27
C GLU A 312 -11.14 59.07 3.70
N ILE A 313 -10.89 58.01 4.48
CA ILE A 313 -11.28 57.91 5.89
C ILE A 313 -10.63 59.03 6.72
N ASP A 314 -9.33 59.31 6.54
CA ASP A 314 -8.66 60.37 7.28
C ASP A 314 -9.11 61.78 6.84
N GLY A 315 -9.44 61.96 5.55
CA GLY A 315 -10.11 63.17 5.06
C GLY A 315 -11.50 63.39 5.68
N LEU A 316 -12.28 62.32 5.88
CA LEU A 316 -13.57 62.37 6.58
C LEU A 316 -13.39 62.65 8.09
N LYS A 317 -12.41 62.02 8.76
CA LYS A 317 -12.09 62.32 10.17
C LYS A 317 -11.68 63.77 10.39
N ASN A 318 -10.90 64.36 9.48
CA ASN A 318 -10.51 65.77 9.60
C ASN A 318 -11.71 66.70 9.42
N LYS A 319 -12.59 66.43 8.44
CA LYS A 319 -13.86 67.15 8.32
C LYS A 319 -14.77 67.00 9.54
N LEU A 320 -14.79 65.83 10.18
CA LEU A 320 -15.54 65.62 11.42
C LEU A 320 -14.96 66.47 12.55
N LYS A 321 -13.64 66.49 12.74
CA LYS A 321 -12.97 67.40 13.69
C LYS A 321 -13.24 68.87 13.42
N ASP A 322 -13.29 69.29 12.16
CA ASP A 322 -13.64 70.67 11.78
C ASP A 322 -15.10 71.01 12.13
N VAL A 323 -16.02 70.02 12.08
CA VAL A 323 -17.41 70.17 12.52
C VAL A 323 -17.50 70.20 14.04
N ASP A 324 -16.82 69.29 14.74
CA ASP A 324 -16.77 69.26 16.21
C ASP A 324 -16.18 70.58 16.75
N ALA A 325 -15.08 71.07 16.16
CA ALA A 325 -14.47 72.34 16.53
C ALA A 325 -15.41 73.54 16.29
N LYS A 326 -16.16 73.54 15.17
CA LYS A 326 -17.18 74.58 14.91
C LYS A 326 -18.39 74.48 15.82
N GLN A 327 -18.77 73.28 16.25
CA GLN A 327 -19.83 73.10 17.25
C GLN A 327 -19.37 73.56 18.63
N VAL A 328 -18.14 73.24 19.04
CA VAL A 328 -17.55 73.78 20.28
C VAL A 328 -17.49 75.30 20.24
N GLN A 329 -16.98 75.88 19.15
CA GLN A 329 -16.89 77.33 18.99
C GLN A 329 -18.27 78.00 18.94
N HIS A 330 -19.28 77.37 18.33
CA HIS A 330 -20.66 77.87 18.36
C HIS A 330 -21.29 77.75 19.76
N VAL A 331 -20.98 76.69 20.52
CA VAL A 331 -21.40 76.57 21.91
C VAL A 331 -20.75 77.65 22.77
N GLU A 332 -19.45 77.89 22.63
CA GLU A 332 -18.73 79.00 23.31
C GLU A 332 -19.36 80.37 22.97
N GLU A 333 -19.63 80.66 21.69
CA GLU A 333 -20.32 81.89 21.26
C GLU A 333 -21.75 82.01 21.83
N THR A 334 -22.51 80.90 21.93
CA THR A 334 -23.85 80.93 22.56
C THR A 334 -23.82 81.01 24.10
N CYS A 335 -22.73 80.57 24.75
CA CYS A 335 -22.53 80.76 26.18
C CYS A 335 -22.26 82.24 26.50
N ASP A 336 -21.40 82.91 25.73
CA ASP A 336 -21.16 84.35 25.87
C ASP A 336 -22.42 85.20 25.60
N GLU A 337 -23.37 84.74 24.78
CA GLU A 337 -24.66 85.41 24.57
C GLU A 337 -25.72 85.09 25.65
N THR A 338 -25.59 83.99 26.41
CA THR A 338 -26.55 83.63 27.48
C THR A 338 -26.21 84.23 28.85
N ASP A 339 -24.94 84.53 29.13
CA ASP A 339 -24.52 85.23 30.36
C ASP A 339 -24.87 86.74 30.38
N ASN A 340 -25.56 87.26 29.36
CA ASN A 340 -25.92 88.68 29.24
C ASN A 340 -27.44 88.95 29.29
N GLN A 341 -28.27 87.97 29.66
CA GLN A 341 -29.73 88.12 29.79
C GLN A 341 -30.39 87.47 31.03
N GLU A 342 -29.70 87.27 32.16
CA GLU A 342 -30.41 87.03 33.43
C GLU A 342 -29.68 87.55 34.69
N SER A 343 -29.67 88.88 34.88
CA SER A 343 -29.16 89.50 36.11
C SER A 343 -29.93 90.76 36.54
N THR A 344 -31.23 90.65 36.84
CA THR A 344 -31.90 91.52 37.81
C THR A 344 -32.96 90.76 38.62
N SER A 345 -32.81 90.75 39.95
CA SER A 345 -33.70 90.19 40.98
C SER A 345 -33.87 88.66 40.99
N SER A 346 -33.83 87.95 42.13
CA SER A 346 -33.81 88.41 43.55
C SER A 346 -33.09 87.45 44.50
N ASP A 347 -32.60 88.01 45.59
CA ASP A 347 -32.18 87.36 46.85
C ASP A 347 -33.36 86.57 47.50
N ASP A 348 -33.24 85.71 48.52
CA ASP A 348 -32.12 85.33 49.42
C ASP A 348 -32.42 83.99 50.16
N GLU A 349 -31.48 83.50 51.00
CA GLU A 349 -31.58 82.34 51.95
C GLU A 349 -31.75 80.92 51.34
N ALA A 350 -31.22 79.80 51.87
CA ALA A 350 -30.24 79.45 52.92
C ALA A 350 -30.02 77.91 52.87
N ASP A 351 -28.96 77.24 53.37
CA ASP A 351 -27.61 77.59 53.84
C ASP A 351 -26.80 76.25 54.07
N SER A 352 -25.50 76.34 54.39
CA SER A 352 -24.66 75.32 55.08
C SER A 352 -24.17 74.05 54.37
N GLN A 353 -22.83 73.99 54.25
CA GLN A 353 -21.93 72.86 54.58
C GLN A 353 -21.93 71.58 53.70
N GLU A 354 -20.81 70.83 53.56
CA GLU A 354 -19.37 71.06 53.79
C GLU A 354 -18.60 69.80 53.30
N SER A 355 -17.39 69.95 52.75
CA SER A 355 -16.34 68.90 52.61
C SER A 355 -16.65 67.63 51.79
N ALA A 356 -15.67 66.84 51.32
CA ALA A 356 -14.30 67.11 50.86
C ALA A 356 -13.73 65.84 50.19
N SER A 357 -12.75 66.03 49.28
CA SER A 357 -11.62 65.12 49.00
C SER A 357 -11.84 63.70 48.44
N SER A 358 -10.96 63.36 47.49
CA SER A 358 -10.30 62.05 47.27
C SER A 358 -11.18 60.85 46.84
N GLU A 359 -10.77 59.99 45.91
CA GLU A 359 -9.45 59.75 45.27
C GLU A 359 -9.53 59.70 43.74
#